data_AF-B3E554-F1
#
_entry.id   AF-B3E554-F1
#
_cell.length_a   1.000
_cell.length_b   1.000
_cell.length_c   1.000
_cell.angle_alpha   90.00
_cell.angle_beta   90.00
_cell.angle_gamma   90.00
#
_symmetry.space_group_name_H-M   'P 1'
#
loop_
_entity.id
_entity.type
_entity.pdbx_description
1 polymer ?
#
loop_
_entity_poly.entity_id
_entity_poly.type
_entity_poly.pdbx_seq_one_letter_code
_entity_poly.pdbx_strand_id
1 'polypeptide(L)'
;MEESNNNVTGARRVCTEAMVAEVVADLIAEGNVSRVDGKTPTIASISARIFDRYDGLTPSASTLTRMRDKIMAERQPAVSDQIKATPATLPIELVNVLDQHARQEQIMLGQLATVLADVLQRTSDDLAGKLRVAVEQTKQDALQSAAVAEEEVDIALAQNGQLRQQVTRLIAELDTAKAEAAAERAKAATFEQVNAALLAQLATTNAPVSIDHPTTEVDQNQTDEQPSEASINGASIDGMSVADTPLNTVRSCKGRRTPKTLSTEQEAA
;
A
#
# COMPACT_ATOMS: atom_id res chain seq x y z
N MET A 1 68.73 -42.99 -8.22
CA MET A 1 68.70 -42.76 -9.67
C MET A 1 67.58 -43.65 -10.17
N GLU A 2 66.35 -43.13 -10.18
CA GLU A 2 65.75 -42.51 -11.38
C GLU A 2 65.73 -43.56 -12.52
N GLU A 3 64.58 -44.00 -13.01
CA GLU A 3 63.63 -43.14 -13.73
C GLU A 3 62.17 -43.50 -13.46
N SER A 4 61.39 -42.45 -13.21
CA SER A 4 59.93 -42.44 -13.30
C SER A 4 59.53 -42.56 -14.78
N ASN A 5 58.61 -43.46 -15.10
CA ASN A 5 57.85 -43.40 -16.35
C ASN A 5 56.34 -43.43 -16.04
N ASN A 6 55.85 -42.30 -15.51
CA ASN A 6 54.44 -41.95 -15.54
C ASN A 6 54.04 -41.66 -16.99
N ASN A 7 53.44 -42.64 -17.66
CA ASN A 7 52.79 -42.41 -18.95
C ASN A 7 51.29 -42.18 -18.73
N VAL A 8 50.94 -40.93 -18.43
CA VAL A 8 49.56 -40.42 -18.46
C VAL A 8 49.19 -40.20 -19.93
N THR A 9 48.75 -41.26 -20.59
CA THR A 9 48.04 -41.20 -21.88
C THR A 9 46.59 -41.55 -21.63
N GLY A 10 45.70 -40.56 -21.76
CA GLY A 10 44.26 -40.71 -21.53
C GLY A 10 43.65 -41.82 -22.38
N ALA A 11 43.41 -42.97 -21.75
CA ALA A 11 42.60 -44.03 -22.33
C ALA A 11 41.19 -43.48 -22.54
N ARG A 12 40.76 -43.29 -23.79
CA ARG A 12 39.35 -43.05 -24.10
C ARG A 12 38.55 -44.21 -23.51
N ARG A 13 37.86 -43.99 -22.38
CA ARG A 13 36.92 -44.96 -21.82
C ARG A 13 35.84 -45.17 -22.89
N VAL A 14 35.67 -46.40 -23.35
CA VAL A 14 34.68 -46.75 -24.38
C VAL A 14 33.44 -47.28 -23.67
N CYS A 15 32.27 -46.76 -24.03
CA CYS A 15 31.00 -47.30 -23.55
C CYS A 15 30.77 -48.70 -24.13
N THR A 16 30.59 -49.69 -23.27
CA THR A 16 30.36 -51.09 -23.65
C THR A 16 28.89 -51.46 -23.53
N GLU A 17 28.49 -52.51 -24.25
CA GLU A 17 27.11 -53.03 -24.23
C GLU A 17 26.68 -53.48 -22.82
N ALA A 18 27.58 -54.04 -22.02
CA ALA A 18 27.29 -54.44 -20.65
C ALA A 18 26.92 -53.23 -19.76
N MET A 19 27.61 -52.11 -19.91
CA MET A 19 27.33 -50.87 -19.17
C MET A 19 25.94 -50.31 -19.53
N VAL A 20 25.57 -50.37 -20.81
CA VAL A 20 24.24 -49.96 -21.26
C VAL A 20 23.18 -50.94 -20.75
N ALA A 21 23.44 -52.24 -20.74
CA ALA A 21 22.50 -53.26 -20.28
C ALA A 21 22.19 -53.16 -18.78
N GLU A 22 23.20 -52.85 -17.96
CA GLU A 22 23.05 -52.62 -16.52
C GLU A 22 22.18 -51.39 -16.26
N VAL A 23 22.51 -50.26 -16.90
CA VAL A 23 21.74 -49.02 -16.78
C VAL A 23 20.29 -49.19 -17.25
N VAL A 24 20.07 -49.91 -18.35
CA VAL A 24 18.72 -50.22 -18.86
C VAL A 24 17.96 -51.11 -17.89
N ALA A 25 18.61 -52.08 -17.23
CA ALA A 25 17.96 -52.94 -16.23
C ALA A 25 17.51 -52.14 -14.99
N ASP A 26 18.34 -51.22 -14.51
CA ASP A 26 17.99 -50.37 -13.37
C ASP A 26 16.83 -49.42 -13.68
N LEU A 27 16.82 -48.84 -14.89
CA LEU A 27 15.72 -47.99 -15.35
C LEU A 27 14.38 -48.74 -15.46
N ILE A 28 14.43 -50.04 -15.75
CA ILE A 28 13.25 -50.92 -15.74
C ILE A 28 12.81 -51.22 -14.30
N ALA A 29 13.75 -51.54 -13.40
CA ALA A 29 13.46 -51.87 -12.00
C ALA A 29 12.81 -50.70 -11.24
N GLU A 30 13.17 -49.47 -11.57
CA GLU A 30 12.60 -48.26 -10.95
C GLU A 30 11.23 -47.85 -11.51
N GLY A 31 10.66 -48.62 -12.45
CA GLY A 31 9.35 -48.31 -13.03
C GLY A 31 9.34 -47.14 -14.00
N ASN A 32 10.50 -46.57 -14.32
CA ASN A 32 10.66 -45.52 -15.33
C ASN A 32 10.46 -46.04 -16.77
N VAL A 33 10.44 -47.36 -16.94
CA VAL A 33 10.27 -48.07 -18.21
C VAL A 33 9.35 -49.27 -17.98
N SER A 34 8.12 -49.20 -18.48
CA SER A 34 7.12 -50.27 -18.32
C SER A 34 7.35 -51.39 -19.33
N ARG A 35 7.54 -52.61 -18.83
CA ARG A 35 7.70 -53.84 -19.64
C ARG A 35 6.42 -54.23 -20.38
N VAL A 36 5.27 -53.71 -19.92
CA VAL A 36 3.92 -54.04 -20.41
C VAL A 36 3.45 -53.02 -21.47
N ASP A 37 3.89 -51.76 -21.39
CA ASP A 37 3.42 -50.67 -22.28
C ASP A 37 4.32 -50.43 -23.52
N GLY A 38 5.36 -51.25 -23.73
CA GLY A 38 6.29 -51.05 -24.85
C GLY A 38 7.13 -49.77 -24.77
N LYS A 39 7.16 -49.11 -23.61
CA LYS A 39 8.00 -47.92 -23.40
C LYS A 39 9.46 -48.35 -23.34
N THR A 40 10.28 -47.80 -24.21
CA THR A 40 11.74 -48.00 -24.19
C THR A 40 12.42 -46.90 -23.38
N PRO A 41 13.55 -47.19 -22.68
CA PRO A 41 14.31 -46.15 -22.00
C PRO A 41 14.79 -45.09 -23.00
N THR A 42 14.73 -43.82 -22.62
CA THR A 42 15.20 -42.72 -23.48
C THR A 42 16.72 -42.67 -23.51
N ILE A 43 17.30 -42.21 -24.61
CA ILE A 43 18.76 -42.08 -24.72
C ILE A 43 19.31 -41.09 -23.71
N ALA A 44 18.53 -40.06 -23.36
CA ALA A 44 18.88 -39.08 -22.35
C ALA A 44 19.01 -39.71 -20.94
N SER A 45 18.07 -40.59 -20.55
CA SER A 45 18.13 -41.24 -19.24
C SER A 45 19.28 -42.25 -19.15
N ILE A 46 19.54 -42.99 -20.24
CA ILE A 46 20.69 -43.89 -20.32
C ILE A 46 22.00 -43.11 -20.26
N SER A 47 22.12 -42.03 -21.04
CA SER A 47 23.33 -41.21 -21.09
C SER A 47 23.64 -40.53 -19.76
N ALA A 48 22.64 -40.00 -19.07
CA ALA A 48 22.81 -39.38 -17.76
C ALA A 48 23.35 -40.40 -16.73
N ARG A 49 22.78 -41.61 -16.69
CA ARG A 49 23.25 -42.66 -15.77
C ARG A 49 24.64 -43.16 -16.09
N ILE A 50 25.01 -43.26 -17.36
CA ILE A 50 26.36 -43.65 -17.75
C ILE A 50 27.36 -42.57 -17.34
N PHE A 51 26.99 -41.30 -17.52
CA PHE A 51 27.80 -40.17 -17.09
C PHE A 51 28.04 -40.20 -15.58
N ASP A 52 26.99 -40.41 -14.79
CA ASP A 52 27.06 -40.44 -13.32
C ASP A 52 27.81 -41.66 -12.79
N ARG A 53 27.61 -42.85 -13.40
CA ARG A 53 28.16 -44.12 -12.91
C ARG A 53 29.61 -44.37 -13.36
N TYR A 54 30.05 -43.78 -14.46
CA TYR A 54 31.36 -44.09 -15.07
C TYR A 54 32.26 -42.86 -15.26
N ASP A 55 32.27 -41.97 -14.26
CA ASP A 55 33.14 -40.78 -14.14
C ASP A 55 33.12 -39.87 -15.37
N GLY A 56 31.94 -39.42 -15.78
CA GLY A 56 31.80 -38.43 -16.85
C GLY A 56 31.89 -38.99 -18.27
N LEU A 57 31.71 -40.31 -18.43
CA LEU A 57 31.66 -40.96 -19.73
C LEU A 57 30.46 -40.47 -20.56
N THR A 58 30.73 -39.87 -21.71
CA THR A 58 29.71 -39.32 -22.64
C THR A 58 29.66 -40.14 -23.95
N PRO A 59 28.94 -41.26 -23.98
CA PRO A 59 28.80 -42.05 -25.21
C PRO A 59 27.99 -41.29 -26.27
N SER A 60 28.25 -41.59 -27.54
CA SER A 60 27.46 -41.02 -28.62
C SER A 60 26.01 -41.52 -28.57
N ALA A 61 25.06 -40.63 -28.86
CA ALA A 61 23.64 -40.99 -28.91
C ALA A 61 23.37 -42.16 -29.88
N SER A 62 24.08 -42.21 -31.02
CA SER A 62 23.95 -43.31 -31.99
C SER A 62 24.39 -44.67 -31.44
N THR A 63 25.45 -44.68 -30.63
CA THR A 63 25.96 -45.88 -29.95
C THR A 63 24.95 -46.37 -28.92
N LEU A 64 24.40 -45.46 -28.12
CA LEU A 64 23.38 -45.78 -27.13
C LEU A 64 22.09 -46.28 -27.78
N THR A 65 21.63 -45.67 -28.87
CA THR A 65 20.45 -46.13 -29.61
C THR A 65 20.63 -47.56 -30.08
N ARG A 66 21.75 -47.84 -30.76
CA ARG A 66 22.04 -49.19 -31.26
C ARG A 66 22.10 -50.23 -30.15
N MET A 67 22.79 -49.92 -29.05
CA MET A 67 22.92 -50.85 -27.92
C MET A 67 21.59 -51.04 -27.18
N ARG A 68 20.85 -49.95 -26.91
CA ARG A 68 19.50 -50.01 -26.32
C ARG A 68 18.57 -50.89 -27.15
N ASP A 69 18.51 -50.67 -28.47
CA ASP A 69 17.58 -51.38 -29.34
C ASP A 69 17.94 -52.87 -29.42
N LYS A 70 19.25 -53.18 -29.46
CA LYS A 70 19.73 -54.56 -29.37
C LYS A 70 19.35 -55.23 -28.05
N ILE A 71 19.60 -54.56 -26.92
CA ILE A 71 19.26 -55.06 -25.58
C ILE A 71 17.74 -55.23 -25.42
N MET A 72 16.94 -54.28 -25.92
CA MET A 72 15.49 -54.35 -25.87
C MET A 72 14.96 -55.48 -26.75
N ALA A 73 15.53 -55.70 -27.94
CA ALA A 73 15.17 -56.82 -28.82
C ALA A 73 15.53 -58.19 -28.20
N GLU A 74 16.69 -58.31 -27.54
CA GLU A 74 17.09 -59.53 -26.83
C GLU A 74 16.24 -59.79 -25.56
N ARG A 75 15.75 -58.72 -24.92
CA ARG A 75 14.93 -58.80 -23.69
C ARG A 75 13.42 -58.83 -23.93
N GLN A 76 12.97 -58.56 -25.15
CA GLN A 76 11.58 -58.73 -25.55
C GLN A 76 11.31 -60.23 -25.55
N PRO A 77 10.57 -60.75 -24.57
CA PRO A 77 10.45 -62.19 -24.44
C PRO A 77 9.66 -62.71 -25.65
N ALA A 78 9.98 -63.92 -26.10
CA ALA A 78 9.20 -64.72 -27.04
C ALA A 78 7.81 -65.10 -26.46
N VAL A 79 7.09 -64.12 -25.91
CA VAL A 79 5.78 -64.24 -25.26
C VAL A 79 4.65 -64.26 -26.28
N SER A 80 4.91 -63.91 -27.55
CA SER A 80 3.93 -64.11 -28.61
C SER A 80 3.50 -65.58 -28.79
N ASP A 81 4.31 -66.55 -28.34
CA ASP A 81 3.97 -67.97 -28.48
C ASP A 81 3.34 -68.60 -27.21
N GLN A 82 3.38 -67.92 -26.05
CA GLN A 82 2.83 -68.44 -24.78
C GLN A 82 1.42 -67.96 -24.43
N ILE A 83 0.86 -66.96 -25.11
CA ILE A 83 -0.50 -66.46 -24.84
C ILE A 83 -1.60 -67.38 -25.45
N LYS A 84 -1.22 -68.45 -26.16
CA LYS A 84 -2.18 -69.43 -26.74
C LYS A 84 -2.55 -70.61 -25.83
N ALA A 85 -2.03 -70.69 -24.60
CA ALA A 85 -2.38 -71.76 -23.68
C ALA A 85 -3.25 -71.23 -22.53
N THR A 86 -4.56 -71.48 -22.64
CA THR A 86 -5.60 -71.46 -21.58
C THR A 86 -5.86 -70.13 -20.85
N PRO A 87 -7.11 -69.61 -20.82
CA PRO A 87 -7.44 -68.53 -19.89
C PRO A 87 -7.28 -69.08 -18.48
N ALA A 88 -6.36 -68.50 -17.70
CA ALA A 88 -6.21 -68.80 -16.29
C ALA A 88 -7.47 -68.29 -15.56
N THR A 89 -8.49 -69.13 -15.44
CA THR A 89 -9.63 -68.87 -14.57
C THR A 89 -9.11 -68.79 -13.14
N LEU A 90 -9.16 -67.58 -12.56
CA LEU A 90 -8.84 -67.36 -11.16
C LEU A 90 -9.74 -68.25 -10.30
N PRO A 91 -9.22 -68.87 -9.21
CA PRO A 91 -10.04 -69.62 -8.28
C PRO A 91 -11.19 -68.77 -7.77
N ILE A 92 -12.41 -69.33 -7.73
CA ILE A 92 -13.63 -68.61 -7.32
C ILE A 92 -13.49 -67.99 -5.92
N GLU A 93 -12.77 -68.65 -5.02
CA GLU A 93 -12.47 -68.12 -3.68
C GLU A 93 -11.67 -66.82 -3.72
N LEU A 94 -10.70 -66.71 -4.63
CA LEU A 94 -9.88 -65.50 -4.77
C LEU A 94 -10.69 -64.35 -5.37
N VAL A 95 -11.60 -64.66 -6.31
CA VAL A 95 -12.55 -63.68 -6.87
C VAL A 95 -13.47 -63.14 -5.78
N ASN A 96 -14.00 -64.01 -4.91
CA ASN A 96 -14.86 -63.60 -3.81
C ASN A 96 -14.13 -62.72 -2.78
N VAL A 97 -12.86 -63.03 -2.47
CA VAL A 97 -12.03 -62.20 -1.57
C VAL A 97 -11.74 -60.83 -2.18
N LEU A 98 -11.42 -60.77 -3.48
CA LEU A 98 -11.22 -59.51 -4.19
C LEU A 98 -12.50 -58.68 -4.25
N ASP A 99 -13.66 -59.29 -4.51
CA ASP A 99 -14.95 -58.62 -4.49
C ASP A 99 -15.31 -58.11 -3.08
N GLN A 100 -15.01 -58.88 -2.05
CA GLN A 100 -15.23 -58.46 -0.67
C GLN A 100 -14.32 -57.28 -0.29
N HIS A 101 -13.04 -57.32 -0.70
CA HIS A 101 -12.10 -56.23 -0.49
C HIS A 101 -12.53 -54.97 -1.24
N ALA A 102 -12.93 -55.09 -2.52
CA ALA A 102 -13.42 -53.97 -3.32
C ALA A 102 -14.67 -53.33 -2.70
N ARG A 103 -15.61 -54.13 -2.18
CA ARG A 103 -16.78 -53.61 -1.44
C ARG A 103 -16.37 -52.90 -0.16
N GLN A 104 -15.42 -53.44 0.59
CA GLN A 104 -14.92 -52.81 1.81
C GLN A 104 -14.24 -51.47 1.52
N GLU A 105 -13.40 -51.41 0.48
CA GLU A 105 -12.80 -50.15 0.01
C GLU A 105 -13.87 -49.15 -0.41
N GLN A 106 -14.90 -49.59 -1.13
CA GLN A 106 -15.98 -48.70 -1.57
C GLN A 106 -16.78 -48.14 -0.37
N ILE A 107 -16.98 -48.94 0.69
CA ILE A 107 -17.60 -48.46 1.94
C ILE A 107 -16.70 -47.43 2.62
N MET A 108 -15.40 -47.70 2.75
CA MET A 108 -14.47 -46.75 3.39
C MET A 108 -14.35 -45.45 2.59
N LEU A 109 -14.32 -45.52 1.26
CA LEU A 109 -14.34 -44.35 0.38
C LEU A 109 -15.64 -43.55 0.55
N GLY A 110 -16.79 -44.22 0.66
CA GLY A 110 -18.07 -43.57 0.95
C GLY A 110 -18.07 -42.84 2.29
N GLN A 111 -17.56 -43.47 3.34
CA GLN A 111 -17.43 -42.85 4.66
C GLN A 111 -16.48 -41.64 4.64
N LEU A 112 -15.33 -41.77 3.97
CA LEU A 112 -14.39 -40.68 3.82
C LEU A 112 -15.01 -39.49 3.07
N ALA A 113 -15.78 -39.76 2.00
CA ALA A 113 -16.49 -38.73 1.26
C ALA A 113 -17.51 -37.98 2.15
N THR A 114 -18.25 -38.69 3.00
CA THR A 114 -19.18 -38.04 3.95
C THR A 114 -18.46 -37.18 4.98
N VAL A 115 -17.35 -37.65 5.55
CA VAL A 115 -16.56 -36.88 6.51
C VAL A 115 -15.96 -35.63 5.84
N LEU A 116 -15.46 -35.75 4.62
CA LEU A 116 -14.94 -34.61 3.86
C LEU A 116 -16.03 -33.58 3.55
N ALA A 117 -17.23 -34.01 3.19
CA ALA A 117 -18.36 -33.12 2.97
C ALA A 117 -18.74 -32.34 4.24
N ASP A 118 -18.79 -33.02 5.39
CA ASP A 118 -19.08 -32.38 6.68
C ASP A 118 -18.01 -31.36 7.09
N VAL A 119 -16.72 -31.67 6.88
CA VAL A 119 -15.62 -30.75 7.18
C VAL A 119 -15.68 -29.51 6.27
N LEU A 120 -15.96 -29.69 4.97
CA LEU A 120 -16.13 -28.58 4.04
C LEU A 120 -17.31 -27.70 4.43
N GLN A 121 -18.45 -28.28 4.81
CA GLN A 121 -19.61 -27.52 5.24
C GLN A 121 -19.32 -26.73 6.52
N ARG A 122 -18.74 -27.35 7.54
CA ARG A 122 -18.41 -26.68 8.81
C ARG A 122 -17.43 -25.54 8.63
N THR A 123 -16.41 -25.72 7.79
CA THR A 123 -15.41 -24.67 7.51
C THR A 123 -16.02 -23.52 6.72
N SER A 124 -16.91 -23.81 5.77
CA SER A 124 -17.69 -22.79 5.05
C SER A 124 -18.58 -21.99 6.01
N ASP A 125 -19.30 -22.67 6.91
CA ASP A 125 -20.19 -22.02 7.87
C ASP A 125 -19.44 -21.17 8.91
N ASP A 126 -18.29 -21.66 9.40
CA ASP A 126 -17.41 -20.90 10.31
C ASP A 126 -16.83 -19.65 9.62
N LEU A 127 -16.39 -19.77 8.37
CA LEU A 127 -15.91 -18.64 7.59
C LEU A 127 -17.03 -17.61 7.33
N ALA A 128 -18.22 -18.07 6.96
CA ALA A 128 -19.38 -17.20 6.76
C ALA A 128 -19.78 -16.49 8.07
N GLY A 129 -19.74 -17.19 9.20
CA GLY A 129 -19.98 -16.62 10.52
C GLY A 129 -18.97 -15.53 10.87
N LYS A 130 -17.67 -15.81 10.72
CA LYS A 130 -16.59 -14.84 10.96
C LYS A 130 -16.69 -13.61 10.05
N LEU A 131 -16.98 -13.82 8.77
CA LEU A 131 -17.17 -12.70 7.82
C LEU A 131 -18.35 -11.82 8.23
N ARG A 132 -19.47 -12.42 8.65
CA ARG A 132 -20.64 -11.67 9.11
C ARG A 132 -20.33 -10.81 10.34
N VAL A 133 -19.61 -11.38 11.31
CA VAL A 133 -19.17 -10.64 12.51
C VAL A 133 -18.24 -9.50 12.13
N ALA A 134 -17.25 -9.75 11.25
CA ALA A 134 -16.32 -8.73 10.80
C ALA A 134 -17.02 -7.58 10.04
N VAL A 135 -17.99 -7.90 9.19
CA VAL A 135 -18.79 -6.90 8.45
C VAL A 135 -19.61 -6.06 9.41
N GLU A 136 -20.28 -6.67 10.39
CA GLU A 136 -21.10 -5.91 11.34
C GLU A 136 -20.24 -5.04 12.26
N GLN A 137 -19.07 -5.54 12.68
CA GLN A 137 -18.11 -4.75 13.45
C GLN A 137 -17.59 -3.56 12.64
N THR A 138 -17.18 -3.78 11.38
CA THR A 138 -16.72 -2.70 10.49
C THR A 138 -17.80 -1.64 10.29
N LYS A 139 -19.06 -2.06 10.15
CA LYS A 139 -20.21 -1.15 10.06
C LYS A 139 -20.41 -0.35 11.34
N GLN A 140 -20.29 -0.98 12.52
CA GLN A 140 -20.38 -0.29 13.80
C GLN A 140 -19.24 0.72 13.99
N ASP A 141 -18.00 0.34 13.66
CA ASP A 141 -16.82 1.21 13.72
C ASP A 141 -16.99 2.42 12.78
N ALA A 142 -17.51 2.19 11.56
CA ALA A 142 -17.80 3.26 10.61
C ALA A 142 -18.89 4.22 11.12
N LEU A 143 -19.96 3.69 11.73
CA LEU A 143 -21.03 4.52 12.32
C LEU A 143 -20.50 5.34 13.52
N GLN A 144 -19.68 4.74 14.38
CA GLN A 144 -19.06 5.46 15.49
C GLN A 144 -18.10 6.55 15.00
N SER A 145 -17.27 6.24 14.00
CA SER A 145 -16.38 7.22 13.38
C SER A 145 -17.14 8.37 12.72
N ALA A 146 -18.28 8.08 12.09
CA ALA A 146 -19.13 9.10 11.49
C ALA A 146 -19.76 10.01 12.57
N ALA A 147 -20.26 9.43 13.67
CA ALA A 147 -20.83 10.19 14.78
C ALA A 147 -19.80 11.13 15.44
N VAL A 148 -18.56 10.65 15.65
CA VAL A 148 -17.48 11.50 16.19
C VAL A 148 -17.14 12.64 15.22
N ALA A 149 -17.05 12.35 13.92
CA ALA A 149 -16.78 13.39 12.92
C ALA A 149 -17.91 14.44 12.84
N GLU A 150 -19.17 14.02 12.99
CA GLU A 150 -20.32 14.93 13.05
C GLU A 150 -20.25 15.85 14.28
N GLU A 151 -19.94 15.29 15.46
CA GLU A 151 -19.74 16.07 16.69
C GLU A 151 -18.57 17.07 16.55
N GLU A 152 -17.46 16.67 15.94
CA GLU A 152 -16.32 17.56 15.69
C GLU A 152 -16.69 18.73 14.75
N VAL A 153 -17.51 18.47 13.73
CA VAL A 153 -18.01 19.53 12.82
C VAL A 153 -18.92 20.49 13.57
N ASP A 154 -19.82 20.00 14.42
CA ASP A 154 -20.72 20.84 15.22
C ASP A 154 -19.94 21.73 16.20
N ILE A 155 -18.93 21.17 16.86
CA ILE A 155 -18.03 21.94 17.75
C ILE A 155 -17.30 23.02 16.95
N ALA A 156 -16.74 22.67 15.78
CA ALA A 156 -16.03 23.63 14.93
C ALA A 156 -16.96 24.77 14.44
N LEU A 157 -18.19 24.44 14.07
CA LEU A 157 -19.21 25.41 13.68
C LEU A 157 -19.57 26.35 14.83
N ALA A 158 -19.77 25.82 16.04
CA ALA A 158 -20.05 26.61 17.23
C ALA A 158 -18.90 27.57 17.57
N GLN A 159 -17.66 27.08 17.54
CA GLN A 159 -16.46 27.90 17.75
C GLN A 159 -16.32 29.00 16.69
N ASN A 160 -16.59 28.67 15.42
CA ASN A 160 -16.58 29.67 14.35
C ASN A 160 -17.64 30.75 14.58
N GLY A 161 -18.84 30.36 15.01
CA GLY A 161 -19.90 31.28 15.40
C GLY A 161 -19.47 32.23 16.53
N GLN A 162 -18.85 31.70 17.59
CA GLN A 162 -18.32 32.52 18.69
C GLN A 162 -17.21 33.48 18.24
N LEU A 163 -16.27 33.01 17.42
CA LEU A 163 -15.20 33.85 16.88
C LEU A 163 -15.75 34.97 15.99
N ARG A 164 -16.76 34.68 15.15
CA ARG A 164 -17.45 35.72 14.36
C ARG A 164 -18.10 36.77 15.26
N GLN A 165 -18.77 36.37 16.33
CA GLN A 165 -19.37 37.31 17.29
C GLN A 165 -18.30 38.18 17.98
N GLN A 166 -17.18 37.58 18.39
CA GLN A 166 -16.06 38.33 18.98
C GLN A 166 -15.46 39.34 18.00
N VAL A 167 -15.23 38.93 16.75
CA VAL A 167 -14.72 39.83 15.70
C VAL A 167 -15.69 40.99 15.47
N THR A 168 -16.99 40.72 15.35
CA THR A 168 -18.01 41.77 15.20
C THR A 168 -18.00 42.75 16.38
N ARG A 169 -17.85 42.23 17.61
CA ARG A 169 -17.74 43.07 18.81
C ARG A 169 -16.51 43.97 18.78
N LEU A 170 -15.35 43.39 18.46
CA LEU A 170 -14.09 44.14 18.36
C LEU A 170 -14.13 45.20 17.27
N ILE A 171 -14.82 44.95 16.15
CA ILE A 171 -15.06 45.95 15.11
C ILE A 171 -15.88 47.12 15.66
N ALA A 172 -16.98 46.84 16.37
CA ALA A 172 -17.81 47.89 16.97
C ALA A 172 -17.07 48.70 18.04
N GLU A 173 -16.25 48.04 18.87
CA GLU A 173 -15.38 48.70 19.85
C GLU A 173 -14.34 49.59 19.17
N LEU A 174 -13.73 49.13 18.07
CA LEU A 174 -12.79 49.91 17.27
C LEU A 174 -13.45 51.15 16.66
N ASP A 175 -14.65 51.00 16.10
CA ASP A 175 -15.38 52.12 15.49
C ASP A 175 -15.80 53.16 16.54
N THR A 176 -16.19 52.71 17.73
CA THR A 176 -16.49 53.59 18.87
C THR A 176 -15.23 54.37 19.29
N ALA A 177 -14.09 53.68 19.47
CA ALA A 177 -12.83 54.32 19.83
C ALA A 177 -12.35 55.32 18.76
N LYS A 178 -12.56 55.03 17.47
CA LYS A 178 -12.27 55.96 16.37
C LYS A 178 -13.14 57.21 16.45
N ALA A 179 -14.44 57.06 16.73
CA ALA A 179 -15.35 58.18 16.88
C ALA A 179 -14.99 59.07 18.09
N GLU A 180 -14.65 58.47 19.23
CA GLU A 180 -14.17 59.19 20.41
C GLU A 180 -12.86 59.94 20.13
N ALA A 181 -11.90 59.30 19.46
CA ALA A 181 -10.65 59.95 19.07
C ALA A 181 -10.86 61.09 18.06
N ALA A 182 -11.87 61.00 17.18
CA ALA A 182 -12.23 62.09 16.28
C ALA A 182 -12.88 63.26 17.03
N ALA A 183 -13.78 62.98 17.96
CA ALA A 183 -14.40 63.99 18.81
C ALA A 183 -13.37 64.73 19.67
N GLU A 184 -12.39 64.02 20.23
CA GLU A 184 -11.35 64.65 21.06
C GLU A 184 -10.42 65.54 20.22
N ARG A 185 -10.05 65.11 19.00
CA ARG A 185 -9.34 65.98 18.05
C ARG A 185 -10.14 67.23 17.69
N ALA A 186 -11.45 67.11 17.50
CA ALA A 186 -12.31 68.25 17.21
C ALA A 186 -12.34 69.24 18.39
N LYS A 187 -12.42 68.76 19.64
CA LYS A 187 -12.32 69.61 20.84
C LYS A 187 -10.97 70.29 20.97
N ALA A 188 -9.87 69.59 20.67
CA ALA A 188 -8.54 70.17 20.68
C ALA A 188 -8.43 71.30 19.64
N ALA A 189 -8.93 71.09 18.43
CA ALA A 189 -8.95 72.10 17.38
C ALA A 189 -9.79 73.35 17.74
N THR A 190 -10.94 73.17 18.40
CA THR A 190 -11.74 74.32 18.87
C THR A 190 -11.05 75.07 20.00
N PHE A 191 -10.39 74.37 20.92
CA PHE A 191 -9.60 75.00 21.97
C PHE A 191 -8.45 75.84 21.38
N GLU A 192 -7.72 75.30 20.40
CA GLU A 192 -6.67 76.04 19.68
C GLU A 192 -7.22 77.28 18.96
N GLN A 193 -8.38 77.18 18.29
CA GLN A 193 -9.03 78.32 17.66
C GLN A 193 -9.43 79.41 18.67
N VAL A 194 -10.06 79.03 19.78
CA VAL A 194 -10.46 79.98 20.83
C VAL A 194 -9.25 80.67 21.45
N ASN A 195 -8.17 79.92 21.71
CA ASN A 195 -6.94 80.47 22.26
C ASN A 195 -6.27 81.45 21.28
N ALA A 196 -6.22 81.10 19.98
CA ALA A 196 -5.72 82.00 18.93
C ALA A 196 -6.57 83.28 18.82
N ALA A 197 -7.90 83.17 18.89
CA ALA A 197 -8.80 84.32 18.85
C ALA A 197 -8.62 85.24 20.08
N LEU A 198 -8.47 84.67 21.28
CA LEU A 198 -8.18 85.42 22.50
C LEU A 198 -6.85 86.19 22.40
N LEU A 199 -5.80 85.54 21.92
CA LEU A 199 -4.50 86.19 21.71
C LEU A 199 -4.58 87.33 20.69
N ALA A 200 -5.31 87.13 19.58
CA ALA A 200 -5.54 88.19 18.60
C ALA A 200 -6.32 89.37 19.19
N GLN A 201 -7.36 89.09 19.99
CA GLN A 201 -8.15 90.14 20.63
C GLN A 201 -7.33 90.93 21.65
N LEU A 202 -6.49 90.26 22.45
CA LEU A 202 -5.56 90.91 23.38
C LEU A 202 -4.54 91.80 22.66
N ALA A 203 -4.08 91.38 21.48
CA ALA A 203 -3.19 92.19 20.65
C ALA A 203 -3.88 93.46 20.13
N THR A 204 -5.18 93.38 19.80
CA THR A 204 -5.95 94.55 19.35
C THR A 204 -6.34 95.50 20.49
N THR A 205 -6.62 95.01 21.70
CA THR A 205 -6.96 95.87 22.85
C THR A 205 -5.74 96.56 23.47
N ASN A 206 -4.54 96.02 23.27
CA ASN A 206 -3.27 96.65 23.64
C ASN A 206 -2.66 97.49 22.51
N ALA A 207 -3.33 97.63 21.37
CA ALA A 207 -2.92 98.61 20.37
C ALA A 207 -3.15 100.02 20.94
N PRO A 208 -2.15 100.92 20.92
CA PRO A 208 -2.32 102.28 21.42
C PRO A 208 -3.45 102.97 20.66
N VAL A 209 -4.34 103.63 21.40
CA VAL A 209 -5.39 104.50 20.86
C VAL A 209 -4.72 105.57 19.99
N SER A 210 -4.78 105.39 18.68
CA SER A 210 -4.41 106.40 17.70
C SER A 210 -5.65 107.26 17.45
N ILE A 211 -5.56 108.54 17.82
CA ILE A 211 -6.55 109.58 17.51
C ILE A 211 -6.31 110.01 16.06
N ASP A 212 -7.37 110.02 15.26
CA ASP A 212 -7.43 110.27 13.81
C ASP A 212 -6.51 111.36 13.28
N HIS A 213 -5.93 111.10 12.09
CA HIS A 213 -6.18 111.95 10.90
C HIS A 213 -5.86 111.23 9.57
N PRO A 214 -6.50 111.65 8.45
CA PRO A 214 -6.88 110.81 7.31
C PRO A 214 -5.79 110.73 6.22
N THR A 215 -5.92 109.84 5.23
CA THR A 215 -6.28 110.14 3.81
C THR A 215 -6.00 108.93 2.87
N THR A 216 -6.93 108.71 1.93
CA THR A 216 -6.79 108.20 0.53
C THR A 216 -6.52 106.73 0.15
N GLU A 217 -7.53 106.20 -0.57
CA GLU A 217 -7.50 105.41 -1.82
C GLU A 217 -6.88 103.99 -1.85
N VAL A 218 -7.71 102.95 -2.00
CA VAL A 218 -8.13 102.26 -3.26
C VAL A 218 -6.98 101.46 -3.89
N ASP A 219 -7.06 100.12 -3.84
CA ASP A 219 -7.37 99.36 -5.05
C ASP A 219 -7.87 97.92 -4.76
N GLN A 220 -8.71 97.46 -5.68
CA GLN A 220 -9.44 96.21 -5.71
C GLN A 220 -8.56 95.07 -6.29
N ASN A 221 -8.74 93.84 -5.79
CA ASN A 221 -9.15 92.75 -6.67
C ASN A 221 -9.72 91.56 -5.91
N GLN A 222 -10.90 91.14 -6.39
CA GLN A 222 -11.57 89.85 -6.20
C GLN A 222 -10.69 88.73 -6.85
N THR A 223 -10.85 87.43 -6.59
CA THR A 223 -12.06 86.61 -6.69
C THR A 223 -11.83 85.23 -6.06
N ASP A 224 -12.91 84.73 -5.46
CA ASP A 224 -13.37 83.36 -5.15
C ASP A 224 -12.52 82.13 -5.56
N GLU A 225 -12.45 81.11 -4.70
CA GLU A 225 -13.44 80.01 -4.68
C GLU A 225 -13.23 79.05 -3.49
N GLN A 226 -14.37 78.46 -3.08
CA GLN A 226 -14.63 77.63 -1.92
C GLN A 226 -14.25 76.14 -2.17
N PRO A 227 -14.56 75.18 -1.26
CA PRO A 227 -13.75 73.98 -1.01
C PRO A 227 -14.19 72.78 -1.87
N SER A 228 -13.38 71.71 -1.88
CA SER A 228 -13.82 70.41 -2.39
C SER A 228 -13.72 69.35 -1.32
N GLU A 229 -14.87 68.74 -1.07
CA GLU A 229 -15.14 67.64 -0.16
C GLU A 229 -14.36 66.38 -0.49
N ALA A 230 -14.12 65.58 0.54
CA ALA A 230 -13.90 64.15 0.38
C ALA A 230 -15.20 63.48 -0.09
N SER A 231 -15.13 62.71 -1.18
CA SER A 231 -16.16 61.73 -1.54
C SER A 231 -15.51 60.39 -1.84
N ILE A 232 -16.11 59.37 -1.24
CA ILE A 232 -15.73 57.96 -1.22
C ILE A 232 -16.47 57.28 -2.38
N ASN A 233 -15.82 56.40 -3.15
CA ASN A 233 -16.35 55.07 -3.48
C ASN A 233 -15.48 54.31 -4.49
N GLY A 234 -15.31 53.01 -4.20
CA GLY A 234 -15.46 51.99 -5.24
C GLY A 234 -14.19 51.34 -5.79
N ALA A 235 -13.81 50.23 -5.14
CA ALA A 235 -13.40 48.95 -5.75
C ALA A 235 -12.74 48.95 -7.15
N SER A 236 -11.51 48.42 -7.24
CA SER A 236 -11.21 47.22 -8.05
C SER A 236 -9.76 46.76 -7.86
N ILE A 237 -9.61 45.55 -7.30
CA ILE A 237 -8.71 44.45 -7.69
C ILE A 237 -7.54 44.81 -8.64
N ASP A 238 -6.28 44.65 -8.21
CA ASP A 238 -5.42 43.52 -8.61
C ASP A 238 -3.97 43.67 -8.12
N GLY A 239 -3.47 42.58 -7.51
CA GLY A 239 -2.10 42.09 -7.65
C GLY A 239 -0.93 42.96 -7.19
N MET A 240 -0.53 42.82 -5.92
CA MET A 240 0.89 42.97 -5.57
C MET A 240 1.34 41.86 -4.62
N SER A 241 2.07 40.94 -5.25
CA SER A 241 2.90 39.89 -4.69
C SER A 241 3.87 40.42 -3.63
N VAL A 242 3.88 39.79 -2.45
CA VAL A 242 4.96 39.89 -1.47
C VAL A 242 5.25 38.48 -0.96
N ALA A 243 6.37 37.90 -1.38
CA ALA A 243 6.92 36.68 -0.78
C ALA A 243 8.44 36.72 -0.86
N ASP A 244 9.04 36.97 0.31
CA ASP A 244 10.34 36.53 0.82
C ASP A 244 10.29 37.00 2.30
N THR A 245 10.37 36.22 3.38
CA THR A 245 11.07 34.98 3.80
C THR A 245 10.54 34.69 5.25
N PRO A 246 10.99 33.68 6.04
CA PRO A 246 11.43 32.31 5.81
C PRO A 246 10.54 31.25 6.53
N LEU A 247 10.66 29.99 6.10
CA LEU A 247 10.14 28.80 6.79
C LEU A 247 10.69 28.67 8.22
N ASN A 248 9.82 28.62 9.22
CA ASN A 248 10.14 28.05 10.52
C ASN A 248 9.38 26.72 10.68
N THR A 249 10.12 25.63 10.47
CA THR A 249 9.62 24.25 10.56
C THR A 249 9.60 23.80 12.02
N VAL A 250 8.45 23.91 12.70
CA VAL A 250 8.25 23.19 13.95
C VAL A 250 7.83 21.76 13.63
N ARG A 251 8.82 20.86 13.56
CA ARG A 251 8.63 19.41 13.63
C ARG A 251 8.10 19.06 15.03
N SER A 252 6.80 18.76 15.13
CA SER A 252 6.24 18.08 16.30
C SER A 252 6.27 16.57 16.07
N CYS A 253 7.33 15.94 16.58
CA CYS A 253 7.43 14.49 16.71
C CYS A 253 6.57 14.04 17.89
N LYS A 254 5.28 13.72 17.69
CA LYS A 254 4.50 13.00 18.71
C LYS A 254 4.50 11.51 18.42
N GLY A 255 5.23 10.82 19.28
CA GLY A 255 5.55 9.41 19.21
C GLY A 255 4.34 8.48 19.16
N ARG A 256 4.46 7.53 18.25
CA ARG A 256 3.80 6.24 18.14
C ARG A 256 3.76 5.56 19.52
N ARG A 257 2.59 5.42 20.13
CA ARG A 257 2.39 4.45 21.21
C ARG A 257 2.09 3.09 20.58
N THR A 258 3.01 2.16 20.74
CA THR A 258 2.81 0.73 20.51
C THR A 258 1.72 0.21 21.46
N PRO A 259 0.76 -0.62 21.00
CA PRO A 259 -0.17 -1.29 21.90
C PRO A 259 0.59 -2.30 22.76
N LYS A 260 0.39 -2.18 24.07
CA LYS A 260 0.89 -3.07 25.11
C LYS A 260 0.08 -4.37 25.01
N THR A 261 0.75 -5.49 24.73
CA THR A 261 0.21 -6.84 24.86
C THR A 261 -0.28 -7.05 26.29
N LEU A 262 -1.58 -7.29 26.47
CA LEU A 262 -2.15 -7.81 27.71
C LEU A 262 -1.92 -9.32 27.73
N SER A 263 -1.03 -9.78 28.61
CA SER A 263 -0.98 -11.18 29.04
C SER A 263 -2.22 -11.47 29.88
N THR A 264 -3.07 -12.37 29.40
CA THR A 264 -4.00 -13.13 30.22
C THR A 264 -3.57 -14.59 30.17
N GLU A 265 -2.74 -15.00 31.13
CA GLU A 265 -2.53 -16.40 31.49
C GLU A 265 -2.72 -16.54 33.00
N GLN A 266 -3.95 -16.85 33.38
CA GLN A 266 -4.37 -17.63 34.55
C GLN A 266 -5.82 -18.01 34.18
N GLU A 267 -6.23 -19.26 34.03
CA GLU A 267 -6.09 -20.36 34.98
C GLU A 267 -6.71 -21.62 34.31
N ALA A 268 -5.99 -22.75 34.32
CA ALA A 268 -6.54 -24.09 34.12
C ALA A 268 -5.51 -25.16 34.55
N ALA A 269 -5.42 -25.40 35.87
CA ALA A 269 -5.09 -26.68 36.52
C ALA A 269 -5.12 -26.49 38.05
#